data_AF-A0A2N5UN39-F1
#
_entry.id   AF-A0A2N5UN39-F1
#
_cell.length_a   1.000
_cell.length_b   1.000
_cell.length_c   1.000
_cell.angle_alpha   90.00
_cell.angle_beta   90.00
_cell.angle_gamma   90.00
#
_symmetry.space_group_name_H-M   'P 1'
#
loop_
_entity.id
_entity.type
_entity.pdbx_description
1 polymer ?
#
loop_
_entity_poly.entity_id
_entity_poly.type
_entity_poly.pdbx_seq_one_letter_code
_entity_poly.pdbx_strand_id
1 'polypeptide(L)'
;MSDIDYMTPEDSRKMREEYSQAKQRLIFIVHEDSGDPWYLYDEDYQEKINPVLSSLAADPKNEVWMVTSRRVESVEEIYGRIGNLNLAGNNGVMFSNKNKARVDLPGVLIGELANKASELMEGVKIPCHSSTNKRDFITYFVEGEEGKSDLEVMRKKLQDVVRTERYKGWEVKDIIKFSQFPAFQVKAKYSDTKRI
;
A
#
# COMPACT_ATOMS: atom_id res chain seq x y z
N MET A 1 -10.02 -13.35 24.19
CA MET A 1 -10.73 -12.09 24.49
C MET A 1 -10.30 -11.12 23.41
N SER A 2 -11.24 -10.63 22.59
CA SER A 2 -10.95 -9.60 21.59
C SER A 2 -10.95 -8.25 22.29
N ASP A 3 -9.79 -7.62 22.38
CA ASP A 3 -9.57 -6.25 22.90
C ASP A 3 -10.09 -5.19 21.91
N ILE A 4 -11.32 -5.34 21.43
CA ILE A 4 -12.00 -4.30 20.65
C ILE A 4 -12.93 -3.59 21.63
N ASP A 5 -12.45 -2.47 22.17
CA ASP A 5 -13.32 -1.54 22.89
C ASP A 5 -14.38 -1.05 21.90
N TYR A 6 -15.61 -1.48 22.10
CA TYR A 6 -16.74 -0.99 21.32
C TYR A 6 -16.97 0.47 21.68
N MET A 7 -17.17 1.31 20.65
CA MET A 7 -17.48 2.72 20.82
C MET A 7 -18.69 2.90 21.75
N THR A 8 -18.52 3.63 22.86
CA THR A 8 -19.60 3.86 23.81
C THR A 8 -20.62 4.87 23.26
N PRO A 9 -21.85 4.91 23.79
CA PRO A 9 -22.81 5.97 23.46
C PRO A 9 -22.27 7.38 23.73
N GLU A 10 -21.42 7.53 24.74
CA GLU A 10 -20.73 8.77 25.10
C GLU A 10 -19.71 9.15 24.02
N ASP A 11 -18.89 8.21 23.55
CA ASP A 11 -17.94 8.43 22.45
C ASP A 11 -18.67 8.85 21.18
N SER A 12 -19.78 8.19 20.85
CA SER A 12 -20.61 8.53 19.69
C SER A 12 -21.21 9.94 19.79
N ARG A 13 -21.65 10.37 20.98
CA ARG A 13 -22.15 11.73 21.21
C ARG A 13 -21.02 12.75 21.03
N LYS A 14 -19.87 12.50 21.66
CA LYS A 14 -18.69 13.36 21.57
C LYS A 14 -18.20 13.51 20.13
N MET A 15 -18.06 12.41 19.39
CA MET A 15 -17.66 12.45 17.96
C MET A 15 -18.63 13.26 17.12
N ARG A 16 -19.95 13.17 17.37
CA ARG A 16 -20.95 13.97 16.66
C ARG A 16 -20.84 15.46 16.97
N GLU A 17 -20.63 15.81 18.24
CA GLU A 17 -20.42 17.19 18.66
C GLU A 17 -19.15 17.77 18.03
N GLU A 18 -18.02 17.06 18.14
CA GLU A 18 -16.74 17.44 17.54
C GLU A 18 -16.85 17.58 16.01
N TYR A 19 -17.50 16.61 15.34
CA TYR A 19 -17.81 16.70 13.92
C TYR A 19 -18.62 17.96 13.60
N SER A 20 -19.69 18.24 14.34
CA SER A 20 -20.56 19.39 14.06
C SER A 20 -19.85 20.74 14.17
N GLN A 21 -18.92 20.87 15.14
CA GLN A 21 -18.21 22.12 15.44
C GLN A 21 -16.93 22.30 14.61
N ALA A 22 -16.38 21.22 14.05
CA ALA A 22 -15.15 21.28 13.27
C ALA A 22 -15.29 22.18 12.03
N LYS A 23 -14.26 23.02 11.81
CA LYS A 23 -14.16 23.90 10.63
C LYS A 23 -13.65 23.17 9.40
N GLN A 24 -12.81 22.15 9.61
CA GLN A 24 -12.27 21.23 8.63
C GLN A 24 -12.16 19.84 9.26
N ARG A 25 -12.36 18.79 8.46
CA ARG A 25 -12.42 17.40 8.92
C ARG A 25 -11.63 16.54 7.94
N LEU A 26 -10.75 15.70 8.48
CA LEU A 26 -10.06 14.68 7.72
C LEU A 26 -10.66 13.34 8.13
N ILE A 27 -11.21 12.61 7.17
CA ILE A 27 -11.97 11.38 7.41
C ILE A 27 -11.30 10.25 6.63
N PHE A 28 -10.76 9.28 7.36
CA PHE A 28 -10.20 8.05 6.79
C PHE A 28 -11.19 6.91 6.94
N ILE A 29 -11.55 6.30 5.82
CA ILE A 29 -12.37 5.10 5.77
C ILE A 29 -11.45 3.98 5.30
N VAL A 30 -11.03 3.15 6.24
CA VAL A 30 -10.16 2.00 5.96
C VAL A 30 -11.04 0.81 5.64
N HIS A 31 -10.98 0.36 4.39
CA HIS A 31 -11.64 -0.87 3.94
C HIS A 31 -10.59 -1.97 3.80
N GLU A 32 -10.41 -2.75 4.86
CA GLU A 32 -9.58 -3.95 4.81
C GLU A 32 -10.34 -5.13 4.18
N ASP A 33 -9.61 -5.95 3.45
CA ASP A 33 -10.10 -7.19 2.90
C ASP A 33 -10.24 -8.19 4.06
N SER A 34 -11.46 -8.43 4.55
CA SER A 34 -11.76 -9.40 5.62
C SER A 34 -11.54 -10.87 5.21
N GLY A 35 -10.88 -11.09 4.07
CA GLY A 35 -10.63 -12.40 3.48
C GLY A 35 -11.66 -12.81 2.44
N ASP A 36 -12.73 -12.02 2.24
CA ASP A 36 -13.77 -12.33 1.26
C ASP A 36 -13.70 -11.40 0.04
N PRO A 37 -13.39 -11.93 -1.17
CA PRO A 37 -13.04 -11.11 -2.32
C PRO A 37 -14.13 -10.21 -2.88
N TRP A 38 -15.38 -10.37 -2.43
CA TRP A 38 -16.57 -10.00 -3.18
C TRP A 38 -17.38 -8.84 -2.59
N TYR A 39 -17.09 -8.40 -1.36
CA TYR A 39 -17.91 -7.37 -0.68
C TYR A 39 -17.92 -6.01 -1.40
N LEU A 40 -16.86 -5.69 -2.14
CA LEU A 40 -16.81 -4.46 -2.92
C LEU A 40 -17.71 -4.49 -4.15
N TYR A 41 -18.11 -5.67 -4.63
CA TYR A 41 -19.07 -5.87 -5.73
C TYR A 41 -20.46 -6.29 -5.23
N ASP A 42 -20.66 -6.33 -3.90
CA ASP A 42 -21.95 -6.57 -3.29
C ASP A 42 -22.85 -5.35 -3.51
N GLU A 43 -23.91 -5.53 -4.29
CA GLU A 43 -24.85 -4.47 -4.65
C GLU A 43 -25.54 -3.88 -3.41
N ASP A 44 -25.94 -4.71 -2.43
CA ASP A 44 -26.60 -4.26 -1.20
C ASP A 44 -25.66 -3.41 -0.34
N TYR A 45 -24.37 -3.75 -0.31
CA TYR A 45 -23.35 -2.94 0.36
C TYR A 45 -23.13 -1.62 -0.37
N GLN A 46 -22.96 -1.66 -1.70
CA GLN A 46 -22.77 -0.47 -2.53
C GLN A 46 -23.95 0.50 -2.43
N GLU A 47 -25.19 0.01 -2.41
CA GLU A 47 -26.40 0.83 -2.26
C GLU A 47 -26.41 1.59 -0.92
N LYS A 48 -25.86 1.00 0.14
CA LYS A 48 -25.79 1.64 1.46
C LYS A 48 -24.62 2.60 1.60
N ILE A 49 -23.43 2.21 1.13
CA ILE A 49 -22.21 3.00 1.36
C ILE A 49 -22.08 4.17 0.38
N ASN A 50 -22.53 4.03 -0.88
CA ASN A 50 -22.37 5.06 -1.91
C ASN A 50 -23.04 6.40 -1.52
N PRO A 51 -24.29 6.42 -1.00
CA PRO A 51 -24.92 7.67 -0.57
C PRO A 51 -24.18 8.32 0.60
N VAL A 52 -23.68 7.51 1.55
CA VAL A 52 -22.93 8.00 2.71
C VAL A 52 -21.63 8.66 2.27
N LEU A 53 -20.85 7.97 1.43
CA LEU A 53 -19.61 8.50 0.86
C LEU A 53 -19.86 9.76 0.04
N SER A 54 -20.91 9.77 -0.77
CA SER A 54 -21.29 10.93 -1.57
C SER A 54 -21.65 12.13 -0.69
N SER A 55 -22.42 11.90 0.38
CA SER A 55 -22.79 12.96 1.33
C SER A 55 -21.58 13.48 2.10
N LEU A 56 -20.67 12.61 2.53
CA LEU A 56 -19.45 13.01 3.24
C LEU A 56 -18.52 13.81 2.33
N ALA A 57 -18.31 13.36 1.09
CA ALA A 57 -17.44 14.03 0.12
C ALA A 57 -18.01 15.34 -0.43
N ALA A 58 -19.35 15.51 -0.39
CA ALA A 58 -20.01 16.74 -0.81
C ALA A 58 -19.88 17.89 0.22
N ASP A 59 -19.65 17.60 1.50
CA ASP A 59 -19.43 18.64 2.52
C ASP A 59 -18.03 19.28 2.29
N PRO A 60 -17.94 20.58 1.97
CA PRO A 60 -16.66 21.23 1.70
C PRO A 60 -15.74 21.31 2.92
N LYS A 61 -16.26 21.07 4.14
CA LYS A 61 -15.43 20.95 5.34
C LYS A 61 -14.71 19.61 5.42
N ASN A 62 -15.13 18.62 4.63
CA ASN A 62 -14.58 17.28 4.68
C ASN A 62 -13.53 17.07 3.59
N GLU A 63 -12.41 16.49 3.99
CA GLU A 63 -11.50 15.77 3.13
C GLU A 63 -11.65 14.28 3.44
N VAL A 64 -12.17 13.51 2.48
CA VAL A 64 -12.51 12.10 2.68
C VAL A 64 -11.55 11.23 1.90
N TRP A 65 -10.98 10.23 2.57
CA TRP A 65 -10.07 9.23 2.01
C TRP A 65 -10.62 7.83 2.21
N MET A 66 -10.81 7.10 1.12
CA MET A 66 -10.99 5.65 1.15
C MET A 66 -9.64 4.98 0.95
N VAL A 67 -9.19 4.26 1.97
CA VAL A 67 -7.91 3.53 1.96
C VAL A 67 -8.21 2.03 1.98
N THR A 68 -7.63 1.28 1.05
CA THR A 68 -7.86 -0.16 0.96
C THR A 68 -6.61 -0.93 0.53
N SER A 69 -6.58 -2.21 0.86
CA SER A 69 -5.56 -3.15 0.42
C SER A 69 -5.65 -3.51 -1.07
N ARG A 70 -6.79 -3.22 -1.72
CA ARG A 70 -7.04 -3.46 -3.14
C ARG A 70 -6.24 -2.50 -4.02
N ARG A 71 -5.99 -2.90 -5.27
CA ARG A 71 -5.44 -2.00 -6.30
C ARG A 71 -6.35 -0.80 -6.50
N VAL A 72 -5.75 0.39 -6.66
CA VAL A 72 -6.52 1.63 -6.76
C VAL A 72 -7.45 1.61 -7.97
N GLU A 73 -7.07 0.97 -9.07
CA GLU A 73 -7.90 0.88 -10.28
C GLU A 73 -9.21 0.13 -10.04
N SER A 74 -9.18 -0.96 -9.26
CA SER A 74 -10.40 -1.71 -8.92
C SER A 74 -11.35 -0.88 -8.05
N VAL A 75 -10.80 0.01 -7.22
CA VAL A 75 -11.58 0.90 -6.35
C VAL A 75 -12.14 2.08 -7.14
N GLU A 76 -11.37 2.57 -8.12
CA GLU A 76 -11.80 3.61 -9.06
C GLU A 76 -13.00 3.17 -9.91
N GLU A 77 -13.06 1.89 -10.30
CA GLU A 77 -14.21 1.34 -11.03
C GLU A 77 -15.52 1.45 -10.23
N ILE A 78 -15.46 1.29 -8.91
CA ILE A 78 -16.63 1.27 -8.03
C ILE A 78 -16.98 2.67 -7.53
N TYR A 79 -15.99 3.37 -6.96
CA TYR A 79 -16.20 4.63 -6.24
C TYR A 79 -15.67 5.86 -6.99
N GLY A 80 -14.94 5.68 -8.09
CA GLY A 80 -14.31 6.79 -8.83
C GLY A 80 -15.30 7.75 -9.52
N ARG A 81 -16.62 7.47 -9.43
CA ARG A 81 -17.70 8.38 -9.82
C ARG A 81 -18.08 9.39 -8.73
N ILE A 82 -17.70 9.14 -7.47
CA ILE A 82 -18.02 10.01 -6.34
C ILE A 82 -17.04 11.18 -6.35
N GLY A 83 -17.54 12.37 -6.67
CA GLY A 83 -16.71 13.59 -6.67
C GLY A 83 -16.17 13.93 -5.29
N ASN A 84 -14.94 14.46 -5.23
CA ASN A 84 -14.22 14.85 -4.02
C ASN A 84 -13.85 13.71 -3.04
N LEU A 85 -14.15 12.45 -3.38
CA LEU A 85 -13.66 11.30 -2.63
C LEU A 85 -12.23 10.98 -3.09
N ASN A 86 -11.26 11.06 -2.18
CA ASN A 86 -9.89 10.62 -2.47
C ASN A 86 -9.79 9.10 -2.27
N LEU A 87 -9.11 8.42 -3.19
CA LEU A 87 -8.92 6.97 -3.19
C LEU A 87 -7.45 6.63 -3.06
N ALA A 88 -7.15 5.66 -2.20
CA ALA A 88 -5.83 5.11 -2.00
C ALA A 88 -5.89 3.57 -1.95
N GLY A 89 -5.25 2.92 -2.91
CA GLY A 89 -5.12 1.47 -2.99
C GLY A 89 -3.77 0.96 -2.46
N ASN A 90 -3.62 -0.35 -2.45
CA ASN A 90 -2.43 -1.08 -1.99
C ASN A 90 -1.97 -0.61 -0.59
N ASN A 91 -2.92 -0.44 0.34
CA ASN A 91 -2.68 0.07 1.69
C ASN A 91 -2.09 1.50 1.71
N GLY A 92 -2.52 2.35 0.79
CA GLY A 92 -2.13 3.77 0.77
C GLY A 92 -0.85 4.08 0.00
N VAL A 93 -0.25 3.09 -0.68
CA VAL A 93 0.95 3.31 -1.51
C VAL A 93 0.63 3.65 -2.96
N MET A 94 -0.65 3.63 -3.34
CA MET A 94 -1.09 4.00 -4.67
C MET A 94 -2.31 4.92 -4.61
N PHE A 95 -2.20 6.11 -5.21
CA PHE A 95 -3.27 7.11 -5.22
C PHE A 95 -3.99 7.14 -6.56
N SER A 96 -5.29 7.44 -6.51
CA SER A 96 -6.06 7.69 -7.73
C SER A 96 -5.61 9.00 -8.37
N ASN A 97 -5.51 9.00 -9.70
CA ASN A 97 -5.24 10.21 -10.47
C ASN A 97 -6.40 11.22 -10.44
N LYS A 98 -7.57 10.80 -9.95
CA LYS A 98 -8.78 11.62 -9.78
C LYS A 98 -8.84 12.30 -8.41
N ASN A 99 -7.88 12.04 -7.52
CA ASN A 99 -7.84 12.65 -6.20
C ASN A 99 -7.76 14.17 -6.31
N LYS A 100 -8.53 14.86 -5.46
CA LYS A 100 -8.43 16.30 -5.30
C LYS A 100 -7.18 16.66 -4.50
N ALA A 101 -6.87 15.86 -3.49
CA ALA A 101 -5.63 15.97 -2.73
C ALA A 101 -4.47 15.39 -3.53
N ARG A 102 -3.41 16.18 -3.72
CA ARG A 102 -2.16 15.72 -4.32
C ARG A 102 -1.21 15.33 -3.22
N VAL A 103 -0.76 14.07 -3.25
CA VAL A 103 0.27 13.56 -2.37
C VAL A 103 1.41 13.07 -3.25
N ASP A 104 2.54 13.74 -3.16
CA ASP A 104 3.77 13.27 -3.79
C ASP A 104 4.33 12.15 -2.92
N LEU A 105 4.08 10.90 -3.33
CA LEU A 105 4.81 9.77 -2.77
C LEU A 105 6.29 9.94 -3.11
N PRO A 106 7.22 9.51 -2.23
CA PRO A 106 8.64 9.51 -2.55
C PRO A 106 8.83 8.78 -3.88
N GLY A 107 9.15 9.57 -4.91
CA GLY A 107 9.04 9.23 -6.34
C GLY A 107 10.03 8.20 -6.84
N VAL A 108 10.47 7.26 -5.99
CA VAL A 108 11.17 6.09 -6.47
C VAL A 108 10.12 5.17 -7.09
N LEU A 109 9.93 5.35 -8.38
CA LEU A 109 9.30 4.34 -9.21
C LEU A 109 10.15 3.08 -9.07
N ILE A 110 9.51 1.97 -8.72
CA ILE A 110 10.13 0.64 -8.62
C ILE A 110 11.06 0.32 -9.81
N GLY A 111 10.81 0.93 -10.98
CA GLY A 111 11.66 0.85 -12.17
C GLY A 111 13.07 1.44 -12.01
N GLU A 112 13.25 2.56 -11.29
CA GLU A 112 14.60 3.09 -11.04
C GLU A 112 15.43 2.16 -10.16
N LEU A 113 14.78 1.61 -9.12
CA LEU A 113 15.42 0.66 -8.21
C LEU A 113 15.69 -0.68 -8.90
N ALA A 114 14.79 -1.12 -9.79
CA ALA A 114 14.99 -2.27 -10.65
C ALA A 114 16.19 -2.08 -11.58
N ASN A 115 16.29 -0.92 -12.26
CA ASN A 115 17.43 -0.61 -13.12
C ASN A 115 18.74 -0.60 -12.33
N LYS A 116 18.75 0.03 -11.14
CA LYS A 116 19.92 0.05 -10.27
C LYS A 116 20.34 -1.34 -9.82
N ALA A 117 19.38 -2.20 -9.51
CA ALA A 117 19.65 -3.58 -9.17
C ALA A 117 20.20 -4.38 -10.36
N SER A 118 19.67 -4.16 -11.58
CA SER A 118 20.20 -4.78 -12.80
C SER A 118 21.65 -4.38 -13.06
N GLU A 119 21.99 -3.09 -12.94
CA GLU A 119 23.38 -2.63 -13.03
C GLU A 119 24.29 -3.32 -12.01
N LEU A 120 23.80 -3.49 -10.77
CA LEU A 120 24.56 -4.17 -9.72
C LEU A 120 24.73 -5.67 -10.03
N MET A 121 23.71 -6.34 -10.59
CA MET A 121 23.79 -7.75 -10.99
C MET A 121 24.79 -7.97 -12.11
N GLU A 122 24.73 -7.15 -13.16
CA GLU A 122 25.69 -7.19 -14.27
C GLU A 122 27.12 -6.96 -13.79
N GLY A 123 27.32 -5.98 -12.91
CA GLY A 123 28.64 -5.65 -12.37
C GLY A 123 29.26 -6.76 -11.50
N VAL A 124 28.46 -7.67 -10.96
CA VAL A 124 28.94 -8.79 -10.10
C VAL A 124 28.87 -10.14 -10.82
N LYS A 125 28.34 -10.19 -12.07
CA LYS A 125 28.19 -11.41 -12.89
C LYS A 125 27.41 -12.53 -12.21
N ILE A 126 26.43 -12.18 -11.38
CA ILE A 126 25.61 -13.15 -10.65
C ILE A 126 24.45 -13.58 -11.54
N PRO A 127 24.18 -14.89 -11.71
CA PRO A 127 23.01 -15.40 -12.43
C PRO A 127 21.75 -15.27 -11.56
N CYS A 128 21.41 -14.03 -11.17
CA CYS A 128 20.24 -13.75 -10.37
C CYS A 128 19.04 -13.45 -11.28
N HIS A 129 17.92 -14.09 -10.98
CA HIS A 129 16.65 -13.81 -11.64
C HIS A 129 15.85 -12.83 -10.79
N SER A 130 15.17 -11.91 -11.47
CA SER A 130 14.23 -10.98 -10.84
C SER A 130 12.82 -11.23 -11.32
N SER A 131 11.86 -11.33 -10.40
CA SER A 131 10.44 -11.24 -10.71
C SER A 131 9.86 -9.98 -10.07
N THR A 132 9.07 -9.23 -10.85
CA THR A 132 8.38 -8.03 -10.35
C THR A 132 6.90 -8.36 -10.19
N ASN A 133 6.29 -7.98 -9.06
CA ASN A 133 4.82 -8.01 -8.97
C ASN A 133 4.21 -6.71 -9.49
N LYS A 134 4.67 -6.29 -10.67
CA LYS A 134 4.27 -5.12 -11.46
C LYS A 134 4.31 -3.74 -10.78
N ARG A 135 4.25 -3.58 -9.44
CA ARG A 135 4.30 -2.28 -8.72
C ARG A 135 4.78 -2.30 -7.26
N ASP A 136 4.65 -3.41 -6.54
CA ASP A 136 4.75 -3.38 -5.06
C ASP A 136 6.10 -3.86 -4.50
N PHE A 137 6.75 -4.80 -5.19
CA PHE A 137 8.06 -5.33 -4.79
C PHE A 137 8.77 -6.00 -5.96
N ILE A 138 10.09 -6.12 -5.83
CA ILE A 138 10.95 -6.91 -6.72
C ILE A 138 11.53 -8.05 -5.90
N THR A 139 11.36 -9.28 -6.37
CA THR A 139 11.96 -10.47 -5.78
C THR A 139 13.18 -10.86 -6.58
N TYR A 140 14.30 -11.05 -5.90
CA TYR A 140 15.55 -11.55 -6.45
C TYR A 140 15.80 -12.96 -5.92
N PHE A 141 16.13 -13.91 -6.80
CA PHE A 141 16.42 -15.29 -6.44
C PHE A 141 17.54 -15.86 -7.31
N VAL A 142 18.20 -16.91 -6.82
CA VAL A 142 19.23 -17.65 -7.56
C VAL A 142 18.86 -19.13 -7.55
N GLU A 143 19.01 -19.79 -8.70
CA GLU A 143 18.79 -21.24 -8.80
C GLU A 143 19.99 -22.00 -8.19
N GLY A 144 19.70 -23.02 -7.36
CA GLY A 144 20.73 -23.86 -6.73
C GLY A 144 21.32 -23.33 -5.41
N GLU A 145 21.90 -24.23 -4.60
CA GLU A 145 22.48 -23.88 -3.29
C GLU A 145 23.76 -23.04 -3.38
N GLU A 146 24.49 -23.13 -4.50
CA GLU A 146 25.74 -22.38 -4.74
C GLU A 146 25.50 -20.87 -4.87
N GLY A 147 24.27 -20.44 -5.20
CA GLY A 147 23.90 -19.03 -5.35
C GLY A 147 23.71 -18.24 -4.04
N LYS A 148 23.88 -18.87 -2.87
CA LYS A 148 23.63 -18.23 -1.56
C LYS A 148 24.60 -17.08 -1.29
N SER A 149 25.90 -17.26 -1.53
CA SER A 149 26.92 -16.22 -1.31
C SER A 149 26.69 -15.01 -2.21
N ASP A 150 26.31 -15.28 -3.46
CA ASP A 150 26.06 -14.24 -4.46
C ASP A 150 24.81 -13.42 -4.10
N LEU A 151 23.75 -14.10 -3.65
CA LEU A 151 22.56 -13.44 -3.14
C LEU A 151 22.86 -12.55 -1.92
N GLU A 152 23.73 -12.98 -1.01
CA GLU A 152 24.15 -12.15 0.14
C GLU A 152 24.92 -10.89 -0.29
N VAL A 153 25.79 -11.00 -1.30
CA VAL A 153 26.52 -9.85 -1.85
C VAL A 153 25.55 -8.85 -2.48
N MET A 154 24.58 -9.34 -3.27
CA MET A 154 23.54 -8.52 -3.87
C MET A 154 22.66 -7.85 -2.82
N ARG A 155 22.25 -8.61 -1.80
CA ARG A 155 21.48 -8.09 -0.67
C ARG A 155 22.19 -6.93 0.00
N LYS A 156 23.48 -7.08 0.36
CA LYS A 156 24.25 -6.01 1.01
C LYS A 156 24.33 -4.76 0.13
N LYS A 157 24.64 -4.91 -1.15
CA LYS A 157 24.71 -3.79 -2.10
C LYS A 157 23.37 -3.06 -2.21
N LEU A 158 22.26 -3.78 -2.31
CA LEU A 158 20.93 -3.18 -2.36
C LEU A 158 20.52 -2.57 -1.01
N GLN A 159 20.93 -3.16 0.11
CA GLN A 159 20.74 -2.59 1.44
C GLN A 159 21.40 -1.20 1.54
N ASP A 160 22.59 -1.04 0.98
CA ASP A 160 23.30 0.24 0.96
C ASP A 160 22.65 1.25 0.03
N VAL A 161 22.10 0.82 -1.12
CA VAL A 161 21.30 1.67 -2.00
C VAL A 161 20.06 2.20 -1.27
N VAL A 162 19.29 1.32 -0.62
CA VAL A 162 18.03 1.74 0.06
C VAL A 162 18.26 2.58 1.32
N ARG A 163 19.49 2.62 1.85
CA ARG A 163 19.87 3.51 2.96
C ARG A 163 20.08 4.96 2.57
N THR A 164 20.23 5.26 1.28
CA THR A 164 20.40 6.66 0.84
C THR A 164 19.09 7.45 0.97
N GLU A 165 19.19 8.77 1.11
CA GLU A 165 18.00 9.63 1.29
C GLU A 165 17.00 9.49 0.13
N ARG A 166 17.49 9.20 -1.09
CA ARG A 166 16.67 8.93 -2.28
C ARG A 166 15.73 7.74 -2.10
N TYR A 167 16.12 6.72 -1.33
CA TYR A 167 15.40 5.45 -1.20
C TYR A 167 14.89 5.17 0.23
N LYS A 168 14.85 6.19 1.10
CA LYS A 168 14.52 6.08 2.54
C LYS A 168 13.22 5.35 2.88
N GLY A 169 12.27 5.28 1.95
CA GLY A 169 10.99 4.55 2.05
C GLY A 169 11.04 3.07 1.66
N TRP A 170 12.20 2.55 1.23
CA TRP A 170 12.37 1.17 0.77
C TRP A 170 13.19 0.33 1.76
N GLU A 171 12.99 -0.97 1.72
CA GLU A 171 13.73 -1.96 2.49
C GLU A 171 14.03 -3.22 1.68
N VAL A 172 15.03 -3.96 2.14
CA VAL A 172 15.36 -5.30 1.66
C VAL A 172 14.94 -6.30 2.72
N LYS A 173 14.04 -7.24 2.36
CA LYS A 173 13.47 -8.25 3.26
C LYS A 173 13.74 -9.66 2.74
N ASP A 174 14.24 -10.53 3.61
CA ASP A 174 14.52 -11.92 3.24
C ASP A 174 13.20 -12.72 3.11
N ILE A 175 13.06 -13.51 2.03
CA ILE A 175 11.93 -14.44 1.89
C ILE A 175 12.33 -15.75 2.55
N ILE A 176 11.92 -15.95 3.79
CA ILE A 176 12.32 -17.14 4.56
C ILE A 176 11.47 -18.37 4.25
N LYS A 177 10.31 -18.24 3.57
CA LYS A 177 9.23 -19.24 3.72
C LYS A 177 8.74 -20.08 2.53
N PHE A 178 9.11 -19.86 1.26
CA PHE A 178 8.41 -20.59 0.17
C PHE A 178 9.17 -21.01 -1.09
N SER A 179 10.49 -20.89 -1.21
CA SER A 179 11.19 -21.37 -2.42
C SER A 179 12.29 -22.36 -2.10
N GLN A 180 12.43 -23.36 -2.95
CA GLN A 180 13.59 -24.26 -3.06
C GLN A 180 14.91 -23.52 -3.37
N PHE A 181 14.88 -22.17 -3.32
CA PHE A 181 15.91 -21.26 -3.78
C PHE A 181 16.04 -20.08 -2.80
N PRO A 182 17.27 -19.64 -2.48
CA PRO A 182 17.53 -18.42 -1.72
C PRO A 182 16.92 -17.19 -2.42
N ALA A 183 16.18 -16.35 -1.69
CA ALA A 183 15.55 -15.14 -2.25
C ALA A 183 15.41 -13.98 -1.25
N PHE A 184 15.46 -12.75 -1.76
CA PHE A 184 15.10 -11.54 -1.01
C PHE A 184 14.18 -10.63 -1.84
N GLN A 185 13.46 -9.75 -1.15
CA GLN A 185 12.58 -8.74 -1.74
C GLN A 185 13.10 -7.35 -1.47
N VAL A 186 12.95 -6.49 -2.46
CA VAL A 186 13.06 -5.04 -2.31
C VAL A 186 11.66 -4.45 -2.43
N LYS A 187 11.21 -3.75 -1.40
CA LYS A 187 9.82 -3.25 -1.30
C LYS A 187 9.73 -1.97 -0.47
N ALA A 188 8.59 -1.29 -0.53
CA ALA A 188 8.33 -0.15 0.34
C ALA A 188 8.15 -0.60 1.80
N LYS A 189 8.74 0.12 2.76
CA LYS A 189 8.61 -0.15 4.21
C LYS A 189 7.15 -0.18 4.66
N TYR A 190 6.31 0.64 4.02
CA TYR A 190 4.89 0.77 4.33
C TYR A 190 4.03 -0.35 3.75
N SER A 191 4.59 -1.26 2.95
CA SER A 191 3.85 -2.41 2.40
C SER A 191 3.69 -3.56 3.40
N ASP A 192 4.39 -3.50 4.54
CA ASP A 192 4.21 -4.42 5.67
C ASP A 192 3.20 -3.84 6.67
N THR A 193 1.92 -3.74 6.27
CA THR A 193 0.87 -3.79 7.27
C THR A 193 0.82 -5.22 7.80
N LYS A 194 1.36 -5.43 9.02
CA LYS A 194 0.92 -6.56 9.84
C LYS A 194 -0.61 -6.49 9.86
N ARG A 195 -1.27 -7.55 9.41
CA ARG A 195 -2.67 -7.82 9.77
C ARG A 195 -2.75 -7.65 11.29
N ILE A 196 -3.52 -6.67 11.74
CA ILE A 196 -3.94 -6.57 13.14
C ILE A 196 -5.09 -7.56 13.31
#